data_AF-A0A9E0YZE9-F1
#
_entry.id   AF-A0A9E0YZE9-F1
#
_cell.length_a   1.000
_cell.length_b   1.000
_cell.length_c   1.000
_cell.angle_alpha   90.00
_cell.angle_beta   90.00
_cell.angle_gamma   90.00
#
_symmetry.space_group_name_H-M   'P 1'
#
loop_
_entity.id
_entity.type
_entity.pdbx_description
1 polymer ?
#
loop_
_entity_poly.entity_id
_entity_poly.type
_entity_poly.pdbx_seq_one_letter_code
_entity_poly.pdbx_strand_id
1 'polypeptide(L)'
;MKQKIAMMIVGSVFVLSFALAGCGSEQQTSSETESTSQTVSRQSSSGTSSGASSSTNTSSQVTNSVSETVTVTIPEGFTWDLIAKRLEANEICSAEDFYQACQNYSPKSFSIPIDENRPFKMEGYLYPATYTFQKNSNAEDVLIEMLNAYRNNTGGNVTDTELIVASIVQMETRSPEHMSMIAGIIYNRLEQGMQLQMDSTREYINDYVTGNPLLGNTSKYAELYNTYKCAALPAGPICSPGADAINAAKNPTQTDYLYFFFGNDNENHYSATYEEHQAAMAQFGVQYGESTE
;
A
#
# COMPACT_ATOMS: atom_id res chain seq x y z
N MET A 1 -48.53 23.02 -29.93
CA MET A 1 -48.73 23.84 -28.71
C MET A 1 -48.77 22.87 -27.53
N LYS A 2 -47.90 23.05 -26.51
CA LYS A 2 -47.71 22.15 -25.34
C LYS A 2 -47.16 20.73 -25.70
N GLN A 3 -46.39 20.04 -24.86
CA GLN A 3 -45.81 20.38 -23.55
C GLN A 3 -44.48 19.65 -23.35
N LYS A 4 -43.50 20.27 -22.67
CA LYS A 4 -42.30 19.59 -22.17
C LYS A 4 -42.65 18.85 -20.87
N ILE A 5 -42.14 17.64 -20.68
CA ILE A 5 -42.00 17.01 -19.36
C ILE A 5 -40.50 16.78 -19.15
N ALA A 6 -39.95 17.45 -18.15
CA ALA A 6 -38.62 17.15 -17.64
C ALA A 6 -38.78 16.08 -16.55
N MET A 7 -37.97 15.03 -16.60
CA MET A 7 -37.90 14.01 -15.57
C MET A 7 -36.50 14.05 -14.95
N MET A 8 -36.42 14.59 -13.73
CA MET A 8 -35.22 14.51 -12.91
C MET A 8 -34.96 13.04 -12.57
N ILE A 9 -33.82 12.50 -13.00
CA ILE A 9 -33.29 11.26 -12.43
C ILE A 9 -32.33 11.66 -11.31
N VAL A 10 -32.78 11.42 -10.08
CA VAL A 10 -31.91 11.47 -8.90
C VAL A 10 -31.08 10.19 -8.91
N GLY A 11 -29.84 10.30 -9.37
CA GLY A 11 -28.89 9.18 -9.39
C GLY A 11 -28.53 8.76 -7.98
N SER A 12 -29.16 7.68 -7.49
CA SER A 12 -28.83 7.09 -6.19
C SER A 12 -27.43 6.47 -6.26
N VAL A 13 -26.56 6.82 -5.31
CA VAL A 13 -25.25 6.16 -5.15
C VAL A 13 -25.51 4.74 -4.66
N PHE A 14 -25.49 3.80 -5.60
CA PHE A 14 -25.65 2.38 -5.30
C PHE A 14 -24.29 1.83 -4.84
N VAL A 15 -24.04 1.85 -3.53
CA VAL A 15 -22.88 1.19 -2.93
C VAL A 15 -23.10 -0.32 -3.02
N LEU A 16 -22.72 -0.90 -4.15
CA LEU A 16 -22.84 -2.32 -4.42
C LEU A 16 -21.70 -3.04 -3.68
N SER A 17 -21.98 -3.41 -2.44
CA SER A 17 -21.04 -4.08 -1.54
C SER A 17 -20.80 -5.53 -1.98
N PHE A 18 -20.07 -5.72 -3.08
CA PHE A 18 -19.55 -7.03 -3.47
C PHE A 18 -18.39 -7.43 -2.57
N ALA A 19 -18.45 -8.64 -2.01
CA ALA A 19 -17.34 -9.26 -1.34
C ALA A 19 -16.31 -9.71 -2.39
N LEU A 20 -15.39 -8.81 -2.74
CA LEU A 20 -14.21 -9.14 -3.54
C LEU A 20 -13.34 -10.11 -2.72
N ALA A 21 -13.33 -11.38 -3.12
CA ALA A 21 -12.44 -12.37 -2.55
C ALA A 21 -10.99 -11.98 -2.88
N GLY A 22 -10.13 -11.93 -1.86
CA GLY A 22 -8.69 -11.72 -2.06
C GLY A 22 -8.02 -12.96 -2.61
N CYS A 23 -6.85 -12.77 -3.24
CA CYS A 23 -5.98 -13.86 -3.64
C CYS A 23 -5.59 -14.68 -2.38
N GLY A 24 -6.15 -15.90 -2.22
CA GLY A 24 -5.81 -16.83 -1.12
C GLY A 24 -6.84 -17.03 0.01
N SER A 25 -8.06 -16.52 -0.06
CA SER A 25 -9.05 -16.73 1.03
C SER A 25 -9.77 -18.11 0.95
N GLU A 26 -9.37 -19.08 1.76
CA GLU A 26 -10.17 -20.29 2.05
C GLU A 26 -11.14 -20.09 3.22
N GLN A 27 -12.35 -20.66 3.14
CA GLN A 27 -13.34 -20.60 4.21
C GLN A 27 -13.00 -21.57 5.35
N GLN A 28 -12.61 -21.04 6.52
CA GLN A 28 -12.60 -21.81 7.77
C GLN A 28 -13.81 -21.45 8.65
N THR A 29 -14.79 -22.35 8.67
CA THR A 29 -15.79 -22.42 9.73
C THR A 29 -15.20 -23.12 10.95
N SER A 30 -15.05 -22.44 12.08
CA SER A 30 -14.76 -23.07 13.37
C SER A 30 -15.67 -22.55 14.47
N SER A 31 -16.44 -23.45 15.07
CA SER A 31 -17.36 -23.23 16.17
C SER A 31 -16.66 -22.87 17.48
N GLU A 32 -17.32 -22.06 18.29
CA GLU A 32 -16.92 -21.74 19.67
C GLU A 32 -16.77 -22.98 20.55
N THR A 33 -15.90 -22.91 21.57
CA THR A 33 -16.19 -23.53 22.87
C THR A 33 -15.38 -22.85 23.98
N GLU A 34 -16.07 -22.37 25.01
CA GLU A 34 -15.44 -21.82 26.22
C GLU A 34 -14.76 -22.93 27.04
N SER A 35 -13.72 -22.57 27.80
CA SER A 35 -13.42 -23.28 29.04
C SER A 35 -12.78 -22.37 30.09
N THR A 36 -13.53 -22.15 31.17
CA THR A 36 -13.10 -21.37 32.34
C THR A 36 -12.31 -22.27 33.30
N SER A 37 -11.24 -21.76 33.90
CA SER A 37 -10.72 -22.33 35.16
C SER A 37 -10.02 -21.30 36.05
N GLN A 38 -10.04 -21.60 37.35
CA GLN A 38 -9.93 -20.65 38.45
C GLN A 38 -8.59 -20.74 39.21
N THR A 39 -8.18 -19.58 39.74
CA THR A 39 -7.64 -19.38 41.11
C THR A 39 -6.41 -20.19 41.57
N VAL A 40 -5.37 -19.49 42.06
CA VAL A 40 -4.93 -19.54 43.48
C VAL A 40 -3.97 -18.39 43.78
N SER A 41 -4.14 -17.81 44.97
CA SER A 41 -3.36 -16.68 45.51
C SER A 41 -2.18 -17.13 46.38
N ARG A 42 -1.19 -16.24 46.59
CA ARG A 42 -0.32 -16.20 47.79
C ARG A 42 0.40 -14.85 47.94
N GLN A 43 0.29 -14.23 49.12
CA GLN A 43 1.18 -13.16 49.58
C GLN A 43 2.52 -13.77 50.03
N SER A 44 3.68 -13.13 49.81
CA SER A 44 4.39 -12.27 50.80
C SER A 44 5.82 -11.98 50.27
N SER A 45 6.63 -11.02 50.74
CA SER A 45 6.53 -10.06 51.86
C SER A 45 7.45 -8.82 51.64
N SER A 46 7.41 -7.89 52.60
CA SER A 46 8.22 -6.66 52.78
C SER A 46 9.75 -6.75 52.67
N GLY A 47 10.37 -5.65 52.23
CA GLY A 47 11.79 -5.33 52.45
C GLY A 47 12.09 -3.83 52.31
N THR A 48 12.20 -3.10 53.41
CA THR A 48 12.51 -1.66 53.44
C THR A 48 13.98 -1.41 53.75
N SER A 49 14.67 -0.53 53.01
CA SER A 49 15.79 0.23 53.59
C SER A 49 16.00 1.56 52.88
N SER A 50 16.33 2.58 53.66
CA SER A 50 16.61 3.95 53.25
C SER A 50 18.12 4.21 53.20
N GLY A 51 18.58 5.01 52.23
CA GLY A 51 19.96 5.47 52.12
C GLY A 51 19.99 6.85 51.44
N ALA A 52 20.72 7.80 52.03
CA ALA A 52 20.68 9.21 51.65
C ALA A 52 21.97 9.70 50.99
N SER A 53 21.83 10.78 50.21
CA SER A 53 22.86 11.76 49.82
C SER A 53 24.16 11.29 49.17
N SER A 54 24.36 11.70 47.92
CA SER A 54 25.57 12.45 47.54
C SER A 54 25.33 13.27 46.26
N SER A 55 25.27 14.59 46.41
CA SER A 55 25.18 15.52 45.29
C SER A 55 26.57 15.78 44.71
N THR A 56 26.96 15.07 43.66
CA THR A 56 28.15 15.41 42.87
C THR A 56 27.75 16.28 41.68
N ASN A 57 28.12 17.56 41.73
CA ASN A 57 28.05 18.48 40.60
C ASN A 57 28.98 17.98 39.48
N THR A 58 28.44 17.17 38.57
CA THR A 58 29.06 16.95 37.26
C THR A 58 28.56 18.06 36.35
N SER A 59 29.46 18.96 35.96
CA SER A 59 29.16 19.99 34.97
C SER A 59 29.01 19.32 33.60
N SER A 60 27.78 18.88 33.30
CA SER A 60 27.41 18.44 31.96
C SER A 60 27.53 19.65 31.05
N GLN A 61 28.60 19.69 30.25
CA GLN A 61 28.61 20.56 29.08
C GLN A 61 27.46 20.10 28.19
N VAL A 62 26.41 20.91 28.14
CA VAL A 62 25.37 20.78 27.12
C VAL A 62 26.04 21.18 25.81
N THR A 63 26.65 20.19 25.16
CA THR A 63 26.96 20.29 23.74
C THR A 63 25.62 20.42 23.05
N ASN A 64 25.26 21.63 22.62
CA ASN A 64 24.24 21.83 21.61
C ASN A 64 24.75 21.18 20.32
N SER A 65 24.54 19.87 20.21
CA SER A 65 24.56 19.16 18.96
C SER A 65 23.46 19.77 18.10
N VAL A 66 23.84 20.71 17.23
CA VAL A 66 22.98 21.16 16.15
C VAL A 66 22.69 19.91 15.33
N SER A 67 21.48 19.37 15.44
CA SER A 67 21.10 18.17 14.73
C SER A 67 21.09 18.47 13.24
N GLU A 68 21.93 17.73 12.50
CA GLU A 68 22.04 17.88 11.06
C GLU A 68 20.72 17.45 10.42
N THR A 69 20.10 18.34 9.65
CA THR A 69 18.85 18.04 8.93
C THR A 69 19.15 17.54 7.53
N VAL A 70 18.45 16.49 7.12
CA VAL A 70 18.54 15.92 5.76
C VAL A 70 17.17 15.99 5.10
N THR A 71 17.14 16.48 3.86
CA THR A 71 15.95 16.50 3.01
C THR A 71 15.99 15.32 2.05
N VAL A 72 14.92 14.52 2.02
CA VAL A 72 14.83 13.27 1.25
C VAL A 72 13.54 13.22 0.45
N THR A 73 13.63 12.86 -0.83
CA THR A 73 12.45 12.66 -1.69
C THR A 73 12.11 11.16 -1.78
N ILE A 74 10.85 10.85 -1.49
CA ILE A 74 10.19 9.57 -1.73
C ILE A 74 9.28 9.74 -2.96
N PRO A 75 9.70 9.28 -4.15
CA PRO A 75 8.86 9.33 -5.36
C PRO A 75 7.62 8.45 -5.24
N GLU A 76 6.62 8.74 -6.07
CA GLU A 76 5.50 7.85 -6.34
C GLU A 76 5.99 6.52 -6.94
N GLY A 77 5.32 5.42 -6.61
CA GLY A 77 5.74 4.07 -7.02
C GLY A 77 6.84 3.44 -6.14
N PHE A 78 7.31 4.15 -5.09
CA PHE A 78 8.25 3.55 -4.13
C PHE A 78 7.57 2.50 -3.25
N THR A 79 8.19 1.35 -3.10
CA THR A 79 7.80 0.29 -2.15
C THR A 79 8.31 0.62 -0.74
N TRP A 80 7.76 -0.04 0.27
CA TRP A 80 8.24 0.03 1.65
C TRP A 80 9.75 -0.22 1.74
N ASP A 81 10.27 -1.21 1.01
CA ASP A 81 11.68 -1.58 1.01
C ASP A 81 12.57 -0.48 0.40
N LEU A 82 12.14 0.14 -0.71
CA LEU A 82 12.83 1.29 -1.31
C LEU A 82 12.81 2.52 -0.40
N ILE A 83 11.74 2.72 0.37
CA ILE A 83 11.63 3.79 1.37
C ILE A 83 12.62 3.53 2.52
N ALA A 84 12.59 2.34 3.11
CA ALA A 84 13.46 1.97 4.23
C ALA A 84 14.95 2.10 3.86
N LYS A 85 15.36 1.55 2.71
CA LYS A 85 16.73 1.69 2.18
C LYS A 85 17.11 3.15 1.96
N ARG A 86 16.18 4.00 1.52
CA ARG A 86 16.43 5.43 1.30
C ARG A 86 16.56 6.21 2.61
N LEU A 87 15.75 5.91 3.62
CA LEU A 87 15.87 6.52 4.95
C LEU A 87 17.22 6.18 5.60
N GLU A 88 17.62 4.91 5.51
CA GLU A 88 18.90 4.43 6.05
C GLU A 88 20.11 5.02 5.33
N ALA A 89 20.10 5.04 3.99
CA ALA A 89 21.18 5.63 3.17
C ALA A 89 21.35 7.15 3.36
N ASN A 90 20.37 7.83 3.98
CA ASN A 90 20.42 9.26 4.32
C ASN A 90 20.66 9.51 5.83
N GLU A 91 21.05 8.47 6.59
CA GLU A 91 21.34 8.53 8.02
C GLU A 91 20.12 8.99 8.87
N ILE A 92 18.90 8.78 8.40
CA ILE A 92 17.68 9.22 9.09
C ILE A 92 17.31 8.23 10.20
N CYS A 93 17.08 6.96 9.86
CA CYS A 93 16.86 5.84 10.78
C CYS A 93 17.23 4.52 10.07
N SER A 94 17.51 3.44 10.81
CA SER A 94 17.80 2.14 10.19
C SER A 94 16.55 1.52 9.55
N ALA A 95 16.75 0.65 8.56
CA ALA A 95 15.65 -0.07 7.92
C ALA A 95 14.94 -1.03 8.91
N GLU A 96 15.68 -1.62 9.85
CA GLU A 96 15.15 -2.46 10.92
C GLU A 96 14.29 -1.65 11.91
N ASP A 97 14.78 -0.51 12.42
CA ASP A 97 14.02 0.32 13.35
C ASP A 97 12.72 0.83 12.71
N PHE A 98 12.78 1.18 11.41
CA PHE A 98 11.61 1.60 10.64
C PHE A 98 10.62 0.46 10.41
N TYR A 99 11.10 -0.77 10.15
CA TYR A 99 10.25 -1.94 10.08
C TYR A 99 9.54 -2.21 11.41
N GLN A 100 10.28 -2.20 12.53
CA GLN A 100 9.69 -2.38 13.86
C GLN A 100 8.67 -1.28 14.20
N ALA A 101 8.93 -0.01 13.83
CA ALA A 101 7.95 1.06 13.97
C ALA A 101 6.66 0.76 13.16
N CYS A 102 6.78 0.36 11.89
CA CYS A 102 5.63 0.00 11.05
C CYS A 102 4.79 -1.14 11.65
N GLN A 103 5.43 -2.19 12.16
CA GLN A 103 4.73 -3.34 12.73
C GLN A 103 3.99 -2.98 14.02
N ASN A 104 4.59 -2.16 14.89
CA ASN A 104 4.02 -1.83 16.21
C ASN A 104 3.05 -0.65 16.21
N TYR A 105 3.19 0.32 15.28
CA TYR A 105 2.36 1.52 15.26
C TYR A 105 0.93 1.26 14.74
N SER A 106 -0.07 1.98 15.25
CA SER A 106 -1.44 1.94 14.73
C SER A 106 -2.03 3.36 14.67
N PRO A 107 -2.33 3.90 13.47
CA PRO A 107 -2.89 5.24 13.35
C PRO A 107 -4.30 5.30 13.94
N LYS A 108 -4.61 6.41 14.64
CA LYS A 108 -5.93 6.67 15.24
C LYS A 108 -6.89 7.40 14.28
N SER A 109 -6.38 7.88 13.15
CA SER A 109 -7.06 8.80 12.24
C SER A 109 -7.66 8.14 11.00
N PHE A 110 -7.23 6.92 10.68
CA PHE A 110 -7.74 6.06 9.62
C PHE A 110 -7.34 4.61 9.96
N SER A 111 -7.98 3.63 9.34
CA SER A 111 -7.69 2.21 9.58
C SER A 111 -6.69 1.67 8.57
N ILE A 112 -5.77 0.83 9.03
CA ILE A 112 -4.89 0.00 8.20
C ILE A 112 -5.25 -1.47 8.52
N PRO A 113 -5.52 -2.33 7.53
CA PRO A 113 -5.78 -3.74 7.77
C PRO A 113 -4.62 -4.43 8.48
N ILE A 114 -4.93 -5.18 9.54
CA ILE A 114 -3.98 -6.10 10.18
C ILE A 114 -4.18 -7.45 9.48
N ASP A 115 -3.29 -7.74 8.53
CA ASP A 115 -3.35 -8.95 7.70
C ASP A 115 -1.95 -9.57 7.58
N GLU A 116 -1.80 -10.80 8.08
CA GLU A 116 -0.54 -11.55 7.99
C GLU A 116 -0.19 -11.98 6.55
N ASN A 117 -1.13 -11.85 5.61
CA ASN A 117 -0.91 -12.07 4.18
C ASN A 117 -0.26 -10.88 3.48
N ARG A 118 0.02 -9.78 4.20
CA ARG A 118 0.87 -8.68 3.72
C ARG A 118 2.31 -8.85 4.22
N PRO A 119 3.33 -8.62 3.37
CA PRO A 119 4.73 -8.65 3.81
C PRO A 119 5.08 -7.43 4.64
N PHE A 120 4.62 -6.24 4.23
CA PHE A 120 4.82 -4.98 4.94
C PHE A 120 3.47 -4.35 5.26
N LYS A 121 3.18 -4.16 6.56
CA LYS A 121 1.89 -3.64 7.05
C LYS A 121 1.55 -2.21 6.57
N MET A 122 2.58 -1.41 6.30
CA MET A 122 2.44 0.00 5.91
C MET A 122 2.62 0.23 4.40
N GLU A 123 2.74 -0.81 3.57
CA GLU A 123 2.84 -0.68 2.12
C GLU A 123 1.63 0.08 1.56
N GLY A 124 1.86 1.03 0.65
CA GLY A 124 0.82 1.95 0.14
C GLY A 124 0.46 3.13 1.06
N TYR A 125 0.70 3.04 2.37
CA TYR A 125 0.34 4.10 3.33
C TYR A 125 1.47 5.12 3.58
N LEU A 126 2.69 4.82 3.16
CA LEU A 126 3.84 5.71 3.29
C LEU A 126 3.88 6.73 2.15
N TYR A 127 3.18 7.85 2.30
CA TYR A 127 2.89 8.78 1.21
C TYR A 127 4.15 9.26 0.44
N PRO A 128 4.10 9.36 -0.90
CA PRO A 128 5.21 9.91 -1.67
C PRO A 128 5.28 11.43 -1.53
N ALA A 129 6.37 11.94 -0.98
CA ALA A 129 6.62 13.37 -0.81
C ALA A 129 8.12 13.67 -0.66
N THR A 130 8.47 14.95 -0.51
CA THR A 130 9.79 15.36 -0.02
C THR A 130 9.69 15.73 1.45
N TYR A 131 10.44 15.02 2.28
CA TYR A 131 10.48 15.16 3.74
C TYR A 131 11.78 15.83 4.18
N THR A 132 11.78 16.43 5.37
CA THR A 132 13.01 16.90 6.02
C THR A 132 13.05 16.37 7.44
N PHE A 133 14.05 15.54 7.74
CA PHE A 133 14.25 14.88 9.02
C PHE A 133 15.57 15.33 9.66
N GLN A 134 15.79 14.96 10.91
CA GLN A 134 17.11 15.05 11.54
C GLN A 134 17.84 13.72 11.31
N LYS A 135 19.18 13.74 11.23
CA LYS A 135 19.95 12.49 11.26
C LYS A 135 19.73 11.79 12.59
N ASN A 136 19.57 10.46 12.57
CA ASN A 136 19.21 9.63 13.71
C ASN A 136 17.85 10.03 14.34
N SER A 137 16.90 10.48 13.52
CA SER A 137 15.50 10.65 13.92
C SER A 137 14.91 9.33 14.42
N ASN A 138 13.99 9.40 15.39
CA ASN A 138 13.27 8.23 15.84
C ASN A 138 12.38 7.68 14.70
N ALA A 139 12.41 6.37 14.48
CA ALA A 139 11.71 5.74 13.37
C ALA A 139 10.17 5.80 13.47
N GLU A 140 9.60 5.88 14.68
CA GLU A 140 8.17 6.11 14.88
C GLU A 140 7.80 7.55 14.50
N ASP A 141 8.62 8.56 14.84
CA ASP A 141 8.39 9.95 14.42
C ASP A 141 8.43 10.09 12.88
N VAL A 142 9.39 9.40 12.22
CA VAL A 142 9.49 9.34 10.75
C VAL A 142 8.24 8.72 10.14
N LEU A 143 7.79 7.58 10.68
CA LEU A 143 6.56 6.91 10.25
C LEU A 143 5.33 7.81 10.44
N ILE A 144 5.19 8.45 11.61
CA ILE A 144 4.08 9.36 11.92
C ILE A 144 4.01 10.49 10.89
N GLU A 145 5.15 11.07 10.49
CA GLU A 145 5.17 12.14 9.49
C GLU A 145 4.70 11.65 8.11
N MET A 146 5.11 10.44 7.68
CA MET A 146 4.64 9.84 6.43
C MET A 146 3.14 9.51 6.47
N LEU A 147 2.62 8.99 7.58
CA LEU A 147 1.18 8.71 7.77
C LEU A 147 0.35 10.00 7.91
N ASN A 148 0.92 11.07 8.47
CA ASN A 148 0.31 12.41 8.47
C ASN A 148 0.21 12.96 7.05
N ALA A 149 1.27 12.84 6.24
CA ALA A 149 1.24 13.21 4.83
C ALA A 149 0.18 12.41 4.05
N TYR A 150 0.08 11.10 4.28
CA TYR A 150 -0.98 10.25 3.70
C TYR A 150 -2.36 10.79 4.07
N ARG A 151 -2.64 10.99 5.35
CA ARG A 151 -3.92 11.50 5.84
C ARG A 151 -4.25 12.88 5.25
N ASN A 152 -3.28 13.78 5.17
CA ASN A 152 -3.50 15.16 4.75
C ASN A 152 -3.81 15.26 3.25
N ASN A 153 -3.17 14.44 2.41
CA ASN A 153 -3.40 14.45 0.96
C ASN A 153 -4.59 13.59 0.52
N THR A 154 -4.90 12.51 1.26
CA THR A 154 -6.01 11.59 0.91
C THR A 154 -7.30 11.85 1.67
N GLY A 155 -7.26 12.64 2.75
CA GLY A 155 -8.34 12.76 3.74
C GLY A 155 -8.45 11.55 4.68
N GLY A 156 -7.64 10.50 4.51
CA GLY A 156 -7.74 9.24 5.27
C GLY A 156 -8.98 8.41 4.94
N ASN A 157 -9.67 8.70 3.82
CA ASN A 157 -10.92 8.05 3.41
C ASN A 157 -10.78 7.20 2.13
N VAL A 158 -9.58 6.70 1.87
CA VAL A 158 -9.30 5.72 0.81
C VAL A 158 -9.54 4.34 1.41
N THR A 159 -10.42 3.56 0.81
CA THR A 159 -10.63 2.15 1.16
C THR A 159 -9.40 1.33 0.80
N ASP A 160 -9.23 0.19 1.46
CA ASP A 160 -8.14 -0.73 1.17
C ASP A 160 -8.14 -1.19 -0.31
N THR A 161 -9.32 -1.50 -0.85
CA THR A 161 -9.52 -1.81 -2.28
C THR A 161 -9.04 -0.69 -3.20
N GLU A 162 -9.43 0.56 -2.95
CA GLU A 162 -8.97 1.71 -3.75
C GLU A 162 -7.45 1.90 -3.65
N LEU A 163 -6.85 1.68 -2.48
CA LEU A 163 -5.39 1.80 -2.30
C LEU A 163 -4.61 0.71 -3.04
N ILE A 164 -5.12 -0.53 -3.03
CA ILE A 164 -4.54 -1.63 -3.81
C ILE A 164 -4.61 -1.30 -5.30
N VAL A 165 -5.79 -0.93 -5.81
CA VAL A 165 -5.97 -0.54 -7.23
C VAL A 165 -5.08 0.64 -7.60
N ALA A 166 -4.99 1.67 -6.77
CA ALA A 166 -4.09 2.80 -6.99
C ALA A 166 -2.62 2.38 -7.09
N SER A 167 -2.16 1.47 -6.23
CA SER A 167 -0.78 0.97 -6.26
C SER A 167 -0.45 0.14 -7.51
N ILE A 168 -1.43 -0.57 -8.08
CA ILE A 168 -1.28 -1.25 -9.38
C ILE A 168 -1.20 -0.21 -10.49
N VAL A 169 -2.21 0.67 -10.58
CA VAL A 169 -2.32 1.74 -11.59
C VAL A 169 -1.06 2.62 -11.65
N GLN A 170 -0.46 2.93 -10.49
CA GLN A 170 0.78 3.69 -10.37
C GLN A 170 1.98 3.05 -11.09
N MET A 171 2.02 1.72 -11.15
CA MET A 171 3.11 0.95 -11.77
C MET A 171 2.86 0.71 -13.27
N GLU A 172 1.60 0.67 -13.70
CA GLU A 172 1.23 0.46 -15.11
C GLU A 172 1.39 1.73 -15.97
N THR A 173 1.27 2.94 -15.41
CA THR A 173 1.41 4.17 -16.19
C THR A 173 1.80 5.41 -15.39
N ARG A 174 2.39 6.40 -16.08
CA ARG A 174 2.72 7.73 -15.55
C ARG A 174 1.77 8.84 -16.04
N SER A 175 0.79 8.51 -16.88
CA SER A 175 -0.17 9.47 -17.44
C SER A 175 -1.49 9.46 -16.65
N PRO A 176 -1.90 10.57 -16.00
CA PRO A 176 -3.15 10.61 -15.23
C PRO A 176 -4.41 10.26 -16.03
N GLU A 177 -4.42 10.54 -17.34
CA GLU A 177 -5.53 10.15 -18.24
C GLU A 177 -5.62 8.63 -18.43
N HIS A 178 -4.47 7.97 -18.60
CA HIS A 178 -4.43 6.51 -18.72
C HIS A 178 -4.66 5.83 -17.36
N MET A 179 -4.31 6.46 -16.24
CA MET A 179 -4.54 5.92 -14.90
C MET A 179 -6.02 5.63 -14.64
N SER A 180 -6.94 6.57 -14.95
CA SER A 180 -8.38 6.35 -14.70
C SER A 180 -8.99 5.33 -15.68
N MET A 181 -8.45 5.21 -16.90
CA MET A 181 -8.84 4.14 -17.83
C MET A 181 -8.40 2.76 -17.34
N ILE A 182 -7.15 2.61 -16.90
CA ILE A 182 -6.62 1.35 -16.36
C ILE A 182 -7.35 0.95 -15.08
N ALA A 183 -7.67 1.90 -14.20
CA ALA A 183 -8.52 1.66 -13.03
C ALA A 183 -9.90 1.09 -13.42
N GLY A 184 -10.55 1.66 -14.45
CA GLY A 184 -11.80 1.13 -15.00
C GLY A 184 -11.68 -0.31 -15.50
N ILE A 185 -10.60 -0.61 -16.26
CA ILE A 185 -10.32 -1.96 -16.77
C ILE A 185 -10.09 -2.96 -15.62
N ILE A 186 -9.39 -2.55 -14.55
CA ILE A 186 -9.20 -3.38 -13.34
C ILE A 186 -10.55 -3.71 -12.71
N TYR A 187 -11.43 -2.72 -12.48
CA TYR A 187 -12.75 -2.98 -11.91
C TYR A 187 -13.62 -3.86 -12.81
N ASN A 188 -13.62 -3.64 -14.12
CA ASN A 188 -14.33 -4.49 -15.09
C ASN A 188 -13.85 -5.95 -15.04
N ARG A 189 -12.53 -6.18 -14.97
CA ARG A 189 -11.97 -7.52 -14.82
C ARG A 189 -12.42 -8.19 -13.51
N LEU A 190 -12.41 -7.46 -12.40
CA LEU A 190 -12.88 -7.97 -11.11
C LEU A 190 -14.37 -8.33 -11.14
N GLU A 191 -15.22 -7.48 -11.72
CA GLU A 191 -16.66 -7.74 -11.85
C GLU A 191 -16.95 -8.99 -12.70
N GLN A 192 -16.15 -9.22 -13.75
CA GLN A 192 -16.27 -10.41 -14.59
C GLN A 192 -15.56 -11.66 -14.04
N GLY A 193 -14.92 -11.58 -12.86
CA GLY A 193 -14.17 -12.70 -12.29
C GLY A 193 -12.94 -13.09 -13.12
N MET A 194 -12.33 -12.13 -13.80
CA MET A 194 -11.10 -12.31 -14.58
C MET A 194 -9.85 -12.12 -13.71
N GLN A 195 -8.76 -12.78 -14.11
CA GLN A 195 -7.43 -12.49 -13.60
C GLN A 195 -6.98 -11.08 -14.02
N LEU A 196 -6.33 -10.34 -13.12
CA LEU A 196 -5.82 -9.00 -13.48
C LEU A 196 -4.61 -9.07 -14.40
N GLN A 197 -3.73 -10.07 -14.23
CA GLN A 197 -2.58 -10.32 -15.10
C GLN A 197 -1.64 -9.10 -15.24
N MET A 198 -1.31 -8.48 -14.11
CA MET A 198 -0.46 -7.30 -14.03
C MET A 198 0.96 -7.72 -13.65
N ASP A 199 1.94 -7.45 -14.52
CA ASP A 199 3.34 -7.84 -14.31
C ASP A 199 3.93 -7.23 -13.03
N SER A 200 3.59 -5.97 -12.75
CA SER A 200 3.94 -5.23 -11.53
C SER A 200 3.63 -6.00 -10.23
N THR A 201 2.52 -6.76 -10.19
CA THR A 201 2.10 -7.53 -9.00
C THR A 201 2.95 -8.79 -8.77
N ARG A 202 3.54 -9.35 -9.82
CA ARG A 202 4.52 -10.44 -9.76
C ARG A 202 5.89 -9.90 -9.37
N GLU A 203 6.31 -8.83 -10.03
CA GLU A 203 7.64 -8.21 -9.84
C GLU A 203 7.82 -7.66 -8.44
N TYR A 204 6.78 -7.04 -7.86
CA TYR A 204 6.79 -6.62 -6.46
C TYR A 204 7.26 -7.74 -5.49
N ILE A 205 6.78 -8.98 -5.70
CA ILE A 205 7.18 -10.11 -4.87
C ILE A 205 8.61 -10.57 -5.16
N ASN A 206 9.02 -10.60 -6.41
CA ASN A 206 10.35 -11.04 -6.80
C ASN A 206 11.43 -10.08 -6.28
N ASP A 207 11.18 -8.78 -6.37
CA ASP A 207 12.22 -7.75 -6.27
C ASP A 207 12.36 -7.17 -4.85
N TYR A 208 11.24 -7.08 -4.10
CA TYR A 208 11.22 -6.42 -2.78
C TYR A 208 10.88 -7.37 -1.61
N VAL A 209 10.20 -8.48 -1.88
CA VAL A 209 9.71 -9.41 -0.83
C VAL A 209 10.56 -10.67 -0.76
N THR A 210 10.89 -11.29 -1.89
CA THR A 210 11.57 -12.61 -1.91
C THR A 210 13.00 -12.51 -1.40
N GLY A 211 13.28 -13.21 -0.30
CA GLY A 211 14.61 -13.18 0.32
C GLY A 211 14.93 -11.90 1.09
N ASN A 212 13.95 -11.02 1.33
CA ASN A 212 14.14 -9.84 2.17
C ASN A 212 14.49 -10.26 3.60
N PRO A 213 15.62 -9.80 4.18
CA PRO A 213 16.12 -10.28 5.48
C PRO A 213 15.24 -9.91 6.68
N LEU A 214 14.34 -8.93 6.53
CA LEU A 214 13.37 -8.53 7.56
C LEU A 214 12.14 -9.44 7.62
N LEU A 215 11.94 -10.27 6.59
CA LEU A 215 10.82 -11.18 6.44
C LEU A 215 11.24 -12.62 6.74
N GLY A 216 10.31 -13.40 7.29
CA GLY A 216 10.50 -14.83 7.57
C GLY A 216 10.36 -15.67 6.31
N ASN A 217 9.48 -16.68 6.33
CA ASN A 217 9.18 -17.42 5.11
C ASN A 217 8.33 -16.56 4.14
N THR A 218 8.94 -16.13 3.04
CA THR A 218 8.30 -15.28 2.02
C THR A 218 7.53 -16.07 0.96
N SER A 219 7.63 -17.41 0.92
CA SER A 219 7.11 -18.22 -0.20
C SER A 219 5.60 -18.05 -0.43
N LYS A 220 4.83 -17.80 0.65
CA LYS A 220 3.37 -17.62 0.57
C LYS A 220 2.97 -16.38 -0.23
N TYR A 221 3.74 -15.29 -0.19
CA TYR A 221 3.34 -14.03 -0.80
C TYR A 221 3.25 -14.11 -2.34
N ALA A 222 4.00 -15.02 -2.96
CA ALA A 222 3.93 -15.29 -4.41
C ALA A 222 2.60 -15.92 -4.87
N GLU A 223 1.80 -16.48 -3.95
CA GLU A 223 0.44 -16.98 -4.22
C GLU A 223 -0.64 -15.97 -3.84
N LEU A 224 -0.29 -14.93 -3.08
CA LEU A 224 -1.19 -13.91 -2.53
C LEU A 224 -1.14 -12.59 -3.32
N TYR A 225 -0.14 -12.40 -4.18
CA TYR A 225 0.05 -11.17 -4.99
C TYR A 225 0.10 -11.42 -6.49
N ASN A 226 0.49 -12.62 -6.96
CA ASN A 226 0.65 -12.86 -8.39
C ASN A 226 -0.72 -12.97 -9.09
N THR A 227 -1.16 -11.87 -9.70
CA THR A 227 -2.49 -11.77 -10.35
C THR A 227 -2.63 -12.56 -11.66
N TYR A 228 -1.62 -13.33 -12.08
CA TYR A 228 -1.77 -14.38 -13.11
C TYR A 228 -2.26 -15.72 -12.54
N LYS A 229 -2.31 -15.87 -11.21
CA LYS A 229 -2.73 -17.11 -10.53
C LYS A 229 -4.13 -17.04 -9.93
N CYS A 230 -4.68 -15.85 -9.70
CA CYS A 230 -5.97 -15.64 -9.04
C CYS A 230 -6.81 -14.56 -9.75
N ALA A 231 -8.14 -14.76 -9.77
CA ALA A 231 -9.12 -13.80 -10.28
C ALA A 231 -9.55 -12.83 -9.18
N ALA A 232 -8.56 -12.11 -8.63
CA ALA A 232 -8.69 -11.31 -7.41
C ALA A 232 -7.69 -10.16 -7.40
N LEU A 233 -7.90 -9.21 -6.49
CA LEU A 233 -6.85 -8.28 -6.08
C LEU A 233 -5.75 -9.03 -5.30
N PRO A 234 -4.50 -8.55 -5.37
CA PRO A 234 -3.45 -9.00 -4.45
C PRO A 234 -3.83 -8.67 -3.00
N ALA A 235 -3.25 -9.38 -2.03
CA ALA A 235 -3.61 -9.25 -0.61
C ALA A 235 -3.35 -7.85 -0.01
N GLY A 236 -2.57 -6.99 -0.67
CA GLY A 236 -2.31 -5.62 -0.26
C GLY A 236 -1.68 -4.78 -1.39
N PRO A 237 -1.39 -3.49 -1.13
CA PRO A 237 -0.73 -2.62 -2.10
C PRO A 237 0.66 -3.12 -2.49
N ILE A 238 1.15 -2.71 -3.65
CA ILE A 238 2.48 -3.08 -4.19
C ILE A 238 3.50 -1.92 -4.22
N CYS A 239 3.05 -0.71 -3.89
CA CYS A 239 3.87 0.50 -3.76
C CYS A 239 3.07 1.60 -3.07
N SER A 240 3.70 2.73 -2.77
CA SER A 240 3.08 4.01 -2.40
C SER A 240 2.59 4.79 -3.63
N PRO A 241 1.27 4.86 -3.87
CA PRO A 241 0.71 5.59 -5.01
C PRO A 241 0.65 7.11 -4.78
N GLY A 242 0.76 7.85 -5.88
CA GLY A 242 0.57 9.30 -5.97
C GLY A 242 -0.89 9.74 -5.87
N ALA A 243 -1.09 11.06 -5.82
CA ALA A 243 -2.43 11.64 -5.75
C ALA A 243 -3.29 11.30 -6.98
N ASP A 244 -2.70 11.28 -8.17
CA ASP A 244 -3.41 10.99 -9.42
C ASP A 244 -3.85 9.52 -9.49
N ALA A 245 -2.99 8.57 -9.09
CA ALA A 245 -3.33 7.15 -9.04
C ALA A 245 -4.42 6.84 -8.00
N ILE A 246 -4.36 7.49 -6.83
CA ILE A 246 -5.43 7.41 -5.82
C ILE A 246 -6.73 8.00 -6.37
N ASN A 247 -6.69 9.15 -7.05
CA ASN A 247 -7.88 9.74 -7.64
C ASN A 247 -8.48 8.87 -8.77
N ALA A 248 -7.63 8.25 -9.58
CA ALA A 248 -8.03 7.31 -10.64
C ALA A 248 -8.72 6.05 -10.08
N ALA A 249 -8.23 5.48 -8.98
CA ALA A 249 -8.88 4.35 -8.32
C ALA A 249 -10.25 4.71 -7.73
N LYS A 250 -10.39 5.92 -7.16
CA LYS A 250 -11.66 6.42 -6.59
C LYS A 250 -12.68 6.84 -7.66
N ASN A 251 -12.20 7.33 -8.81
CA ASN A 251 -13.00 7.87 -9.89
C ASN A 251 -12.56 7.24 -11.24
N PRO A 252 -12.75 5.92 -11.44
CA PRO A 252 -12.35 5.24 -12.67
C PRO A 252 -13.18 5.72 -13.86
N THR A 253 -12.58 5.69 -15.05
CA THR A 253 -13.29 5.94 -16.31
C THR A 253 -14.28 4.80 -16.56
N GLN A 254 -15.56 5.12 -16.75
CA GLN A 254 -16.54 4.13 -17.21
C GLN A 254 -16.24 3.72 -18.65
N THR A 255 -16.04 2.42 -18.87
CA THR A 255 -15.69 1.83 -20.16
C THR A 255 -16.12 0.36 -20.22
N ASP A 256 -16.26 -0.19 -21.43
CA ASP A 256 -16.44 -1.63 -21.65
C ASP A 256 -15.09 -2.36 -21.90
N TYR A 257 -13.95 -1.65 -21.81
CA TYR A 257 -12.64 -2.24 -22.05
C TYR A 257 -12.23 -3.26 -20.97
N LEU A 258 -11.55 -4.31 -21.42
CA LEU A 258 -11.01 -5.40 -20.61
C LEU A 258 -9.51 -5.63 -20.84
N TYR A 259 -8.91 -5.03 -21.87
CA TYR A 259 -7.51 -5.23 -22.24
C TYR A 259 -6.85 -3.89 -22.55
N PHE A 260 -5.57 -3.79 -22.21
CA PHE A 260 -4.71 -2.67 -22.59
C PHE A 260 -3.29 -3.13 -22.88
N PHE A 261 -2.53 -2.36 -23.66
CA PHE A 261 -1.08 -2.50 -23.81
C PHE A 261 -0.48 -1.17 -24.28
N PHE A 262 0.84 -1.01 -24.10
CA PHE A 262 1.60 0.09 -24.67
C PHE A 262 2.21 -0.33 -26.02
N GLY A 263 1.90 0.40 -27.08
CA GLY A 263 2.31 0.08 -28.45
C GLY A 263 3.68 0.63 -28.81
N ASN A 264 4.31 0.07 -29.85
CA ASN A 264 5.58 0.60 -30.39
C ASN A 264 5.41 1.98 -31.08
N ASP A 265 4.17 2.45 -31.23
CA ASP A 265 3.82 3.81 -31.62
C ASP A 265 3.90 4.82 -30.44
N ASN A 266 4.19 4.34 -29.22
CA ASN A 266 4.21 5.08 -27.95
C ASN A 266 2.81 5.52 -27.46
N GLU A 267 1.77 4.80 -27.86
CA GLU A 267 0.38 5.06 -27.44
C GLU A 267 -0.17 3.90 -26.57
N ASN A 268 -1.15 4.22 -25.72
CA ASN A 268 -1.91 3.21 -24.98
C ASN A 268 -3.11 2.75 -25.80
N HIS A 269 -3.16 1.45 -26.09
CA HIS A 269 -4.23 0.83 -26.87
C HIS A 269 -5.15 0.05 -25.94
N TYR A 270 -6.46 0.18 -26.16
CA TYR A 270 -7.50 -0.45 -25.33
C TYR A 270 -8.43 -1.33 -26.16
N SER A 271 -8.98 -2.39 -25.58
CA SER A 271 -9.89 -3.31 -26.30
C SER A 271 -10.92 -3.93 -25.36
N ALA A 272 -12.13 -4.18 -25.88
CA ALA A 272 -13.22 -4.82 -25.14
C ALA A 272 -13.14 -6.35 -25.22
N THR A 273 -12.73 -6.88 -26.37
CA THR A 273 -12.56 -8.33 -26.61
C THR A 273 -11.09 -8.74 -26.72
N TYR A 274 -10.84 -10.04 -26.52
CA TYR A 274 -9.50 -10.62 -26.68
C TYR A 274 -9.07 -10.61 -28.15
N GLU A 275 -10.02 -10.85 -29.07
CA GLU A 275 -9.80 -10.84 -30.52
C GLU A 275 -9.36 -9.46 -31.03
N GLU A 276 -10.00 -8.39 -30.57
CA GLU A 276 -9.58 -7.00 -30.84
C GLU A 276 -8.18 -6.73 -30.26
N HIS A 277 -7.92 -7.16 -29.03
CA HIS A 277 -6.63 -6.97 -28.37
C HIS A 277 -5.49 -7.66 -29.14
N GLN A 278 -5.67 -8.91 -29.58
CA GLN A 278 -4.70 -9.62 -30.42
C GLN A 278 -4.49 -8.94 -31.77
N ALA A 279 -5.57 -8.46 -32.41
CA ALA A 279 -5.46 -7.73 -33.67
C ALA A 279 -4.72 -6.39 -33.52
N ALA A 280 -4.98 -5.64 -32.44
CA ALA A 280 -4.29 -4.40 -32.13
C ALA A 280 -2.80 -4.63 -31.84
N MET A 281 -2.45 -5.63 -31.01
CA MET A 281 -1.04 -5.98 -30.76
C MET A 281 -0.31 -6.43 -32.03
N ALA A 282 -0.97 -7.14 -32.95
CA ALA A 282 -0.39 -7.50 -34.24
C ALA A 282 -0.22 -6.30 -35.19
N GLN A 283 -1.04 -5.25 -35.04
CA GLN A 283 -0.98 -4.03 -35.86
C GLN A 283 0.08 -3.04 -35.35
N PHE A 284 0.10 -2.75 -34.05
CA PHE A 284 0.95 -1.71 -33.45
C PHE A 284 2.24 -2.26 -32.84
N GLY A 285 2.31 -3.58 -32.60
CA GLY A 285 3.37 -4.21 -31.81
C GLY A 285 3.26 -3.86 -30.33
N VAL A 286 3.88 -4.66 -29.46
CA VAL A 286 3.90 -4.43 -28.01
C VAL A 286 5.29 -3.92 -27.61
N GLN A 287 5.33 -2.82 -26.88
CA GLN A 287 6.53 -2.37 -26.20
C GLN A 287 6.57 -3.00 -24.81
N TYR A 288 7.61 -3.79 -24.56
CA TYR A 288 7.94 -4.26 -23.22
C TYR A 288 8.86 -3.23 -22.54
N GLY A 289 8.70 -3.03 -21.23
CA GLY A 289 9.61 -2.19 -20.47
C GLY A 289 11.03 -2.74 -20.54
N GLU A 290 12.02 -1.89 -20.82
CA GLU A 290 13.41 -2.28 -20.62
C GLU A 290 13.64 -2.44 -19.11
N SER A 291 14.08 -3.62 -18.69
CA SER A 291 14.49 -3.86 -17.31
C SER A 291 15.71 -2.98 -17.01
N THR A 292 15.50 -1.89 -16.28
CA THR A 292 16.59 -1.01 -15.86
C THR A 292 17.44 -1.71 -14.81
N GLU A 293 18.66 -2.10 -15.19
CA GLU A 293 19.73 -2.60 -14.30
C GLU A 293 20.15 -1.57 -13.24
#